data_AF-A0A397U3N2-F1
#
_entry.id   AF-A0A397U3N2-F1
#
_cell.length_a   1.000
_cell.length_b   1.000
_cell.length_c   1.000
_cell.angle_alpha   90.00
_cell.angle_beta   90.00
_cell.angle_gamma   90.00
#
_symmetry.space_group_name_H-M   'P 1'
#
loop_
_entity.id
_entity.type
_entity.pdbx_description
1 polymer ?
#
loop_
_entity_poly.entity_id
_entity_poly.type
_entity_poly.pdbx_seq_one_letter_code
_entity_poly.pdbx_strand_id
1 'polypeptide(L)'
;MTILIEQKNFIDPYTAQEQEIFKKCYHECPDELHLSTKGSNIIPNRSFCELPLFHAPLKLSDAPPNGIGYISPGGHHFKCDDPAKRENEDCILHKTNK
;
A
#
# COMPACT_ATOMS: atom_id res chain seq x y z
N MET A 1 -30.88 -15.59 18.54
CA MET A 1 -30.57 -16.05 17.18
C MET A 1 -29.06 -16.18 17.09
N THR A 2 -28.54 -17.31 17.54
CA THR A 2 -27.09 -17.56 17.63
C THR A 2 -26.69 -18.27 16.35
N ILE A 3 -25.95 -17.58 15.48
CA ILE A 3 -25.40 -18.20 14.28
C ILE A 3 -24.19 -19.01 14.71
N LEU A 4 -24.36 -20.32 14.83
CA LEU A 4 -23.26 -21.29 14.95
C LEU A 4 -22.78 -21.55 13.53
N ILE A 5 -21.61 -21.01 13.17
CA ILE A 5 -20.96 -21.35 11.90
C ILE A 5 -20.21 -22.66 12.14
N GLU A 6 -20.61 -23.73 11.45
CA GLU A 6 -19.92 -25.03 11.48
C GLU A 6 -18.52 -24.89 10.85
N GLN A 7 -17.49 -24.75 11.69
CA GLN A 7 -16.09 -24.59 11.27
C GLN A 7 -15.45 -25.93 10.85
N LYS A 8 -16.00 -26.63 9.85
CA LYS A 8 -15.33 -27.85 9.35
C LYS A 8 -14.62 -27.70 8.01
N ASN A 9 -14.92 -26.68 7.22
CA ASN A 9 -14.24 -26.44 5.94
C ASN A 9 -14.24 -24.94 5.55
N PHE A 10 -13.90 -24.04 6.47
CA PHE A 10 -13.70 -22.64 6.09
C PHE A 10 -12.40 -22.52 5.30
N ILE A 11 -12.53 -22.50 3.98
CA ILE A 11 -11.44 -22.18 3.06
C ILE A 11 -11.51 -20.67 2.87
N ASP A 12 -10.42 -19.97 3.18
CA ASP A 12 -10.30 -18.55 2.89
C ASP A 12 -10.44 -18.35 1.38
N PRO A 13 -11.43 -17.57 0.90
CA PRO A 13 -11.66 -17.37 -0.53
C PRO A 13 -10.56 -16.54 -1.19
N TYR A 14 -9.68 -15.91 -0.41
CA TYR A 14 -8.59 -15.08 -0.89
C TYR A 14 -7.30 -15.87 -1.05
N THR A 15 -6.58 -15.60 -2.13
CA THR A 15 -5.23 -16.12 -2.36
C THR A 15 -4.25 -15.60 -1.30
N ALA A 16 -3.11 -16.29 -1.12
CA ALA A 16 -2.07 -15.84 -0.19
C ALA A 16 -1.59 -14.40 -0.50
N GLN A 17 -1.54 -14.02 -1.78
CA GLN A 17 -1.17 -12.66 -2.17
C GLN A 17 -2.21 -11.63 -1.73
N GLU A 18 -3.50 -11.92 -1.91
CA GLU A 18 -4.58 -11.04 -1.46
C GLU A 18 -4.60 -10.92 0.07
N GLN A 19 -4.36 -12.03 0.77
CA GLN A 19 -4.22 -12.02 2.23
C GLN A 19 -3.07 -11.11 2.70
N GLU A 20 -1.93 -11.11 2.01
CA GLU A 20 -0.83 -10.17 2.31
C GLU A 20 -1.21 -8.72 2.03
N ILE A 21 -2.05 -8.45 1.01
CA ILE A 21 -2.56 -7.10 0.74
C ILE A 21 -3.49 -6.64 1.86
N PHE A 22 -4.37 -7.51 2.39
CA PHE A 22 -5.24 -7.17 3.52
C PHE A 22 -4.49 -6.86 4.82
N LYS A 23 -3.25 -7.35 4.95
CA LYS A 23 -2.40 -7.01 6.09
C LYS A 23 -1.83 -5.58 5.99
N LYS A 24 -1.85 -4.95 4.82
CA LYS A 24 -1.31 -3.61 4.60
C LYS A 24 -2.33 -2.53 4.91
N CYS A 25 -1.83 -1.34 5.20
CA CYS A 25 -2.65 -0.16 5.39
C CYS A 25 -3.28 0.30 4.06
N TYR A 26 -4.58 0.58 4.09
CA TYR A 26 -5.36 1.03 2.92
C TYR A 26 -5.07 2.47 2.50
N HIS A 27 -4.10 3.15 3.11
CA HIS A 27 -3.74 4.50 2.70
C HIS A 27 -2.98 4.46 1.38
N GLU A 28 -3.53 5.12 0.36
CA GLU A 28 -2.94 5.22 -0.98
C GLU A 28 -2.05 6.46 -1.08
N CYS A 29 -1.02 6.37 -1.92
CA CYS A 29 -0.16 7.51 -2.23
C CYS A 29 -0.98 8.58 -2.98
N PRO A 30 -0.87 9.86 -2.62
CA PRO A 30 -1.63 10.94 -3.25
C PRO A 30 -1.20 11.28 -4.69
N ASP A 31 -0.17 10.61 -5.22
CA ASP A 31 0.35 10.87 -6.56
C ASP A 31 -0.63 10.42 -7.65
N GLU A 32 -0.93 11.31 -8.59
CA GLU A 32 -1.88 11.05 -9.67
C GLU A 32 -1.43 9.93 -10.61
N LEU A 33 -0.13 9.68 -10.70
CA LEU A 33 0.44 8.56 -11.46
C LEU A 33 0.08 7.20 -10.86
N HIS A 34 -0.27 7.19 -9.57
CA HIS A 34 -0.72 6.00 -8.85
C HIS A 34 -2.24 5.84 -8.83
N LEU A 35 -2.99 6.82 -9.32
CA LEU A 35 -4.43 6.72 -9.41
C LEU A 35 -4.82 5.80 -10.57
N SER A 36 -5.81 4.94 -10.36
CA SER A 36 -6.36 4.11 -11.43
C SER A 36 -6.84 4.98 -12.59
N THR A 37 -6.30 4.75 -13.78
CA THR A 37 -6.89 5.28 -15.02
C THR A 37 -8.34 4.79 -15.09
N LYS A 38 -9.31 5.73 -15.19
CA LYS A 38 -10.75 5.43 -15.23
C LYS A 38 -11.04 4.30 -16.23
N GLY A 39 -11.50 3.15 -15.72
CA GLY A 39 -11.98 2.03 -16.54
C GLY A 39 -11.09 0.78 -16.58
N SER A 40 -9.90 0.79 -15.97
CA SER A 40 -9.06 -0.41 -15.87
C SER A 40 -9.18 -1.04 -14.47
N ASN A 41 -9.63 -2.29 -14.40
CA ASN A 41 -9.60 -3.12 -13.18
C ASN A 41 -8.19 -3.59 -12.82
N ILE A 42 -7.17 -3.21 -13.60
CA ILE A 42 -5.79 -3.55 -13.31
C ILE A 42 -5.25 -2.49 -12.35
N ILE A 43 -4.60 -2.98 -11.29
CA ILE A 43 -4.05 -2.26 -10.14
C ILE A 43 -2.55 -1.92 -10.33
N PRO A 44 -1.94 -1.77 -11.55
CA PRO A 44 -0.49 -1.86 -11.65
C PRO A 44 0.24 -0.65 -11.04
N ASN A 45 -0.47 0.45 -10.78
CA ASN A 45 0.16 1.69 -10.37
C ASN A 45 -0.25 2.17 -8.97
N ARG A 46 -1.19 1.54 -8.26
CA ARG A 46 -1.58 2.01 -6.92
C ARG A 46 -0.48 1.71 -5.92
N SER A 47 0.10 2.76 -5.36
CA SER A 47 1.05 2.68 -4.25
C SER A 47 0.30 2.74 -2.94
N PHE A 48 0.34 1.65 -2.17
CA PHE A 48 -0.22 1.61 -0.82
C PHE A 48 0.86 1.83 0.23
N CYS A 49 0.41 2.20 1.42
CA CYS A 49 1.26 2.22 2.59
C CYS A 49 1.79 0.81 2.87
N GLU A 50 3.11 0.67 3.04
CA GLU A 50 3.77 -0.62 3.24
C GLU A 50 3.76 -1.07 4.72
N LEU A 51 3.17 -0.27 5.59
CA LEU A 51 3.00 -0.59 7.00
C LEU A 51 1.77 -1.48 7.24
N PRO A 52 1.73 -2.23 8.36
CA PRO A 52 0.58 -3.04 8.74
C PRO A 52 -0.70 -2.21 8.85
N LEU A 53 -1.87 -2.82 8.64
CA LEU A 53 -3.16 -2.15 8.64
C LEU A 53 -3.41 -1.25 9.88
N PHE A 54 -2.98 -1.70 11.05
CA PHE A 54 -3.13 -0.99 12.32
C PHE A 54 -1.78 -0.49 12.86
N HIS A 55 -1.05 0.30 12.06
CA HIS A 55 0.19 0.92 12.48
C HIS A 55 -0.03 2.29 13.14
N ALA A 56 0.85 2.66 14.07
CA ALA A 56 0.94 4.05 14.54
C ALA A 56 1.58 4.94 13.45
N PRO A 57 1.17 6.20 13.30
CA PRO A 57 1.80 7.13 12.36
C PRO A 57 3.31 7.26 12.62
N LEU A 58 4.12 7.14 11.58
CA LEU A 58 5.55 7.47 11.65
C LEU A 58 5.75 8.98 11.71
N LYS A 59 6.84 9.44 12.32
CA LYS A 59 7.17 10.88 12.32
C LYS A 59 7.86 11.22 11.00
N LEU A 60 7.63 12.42 10.47
CA LEU A 60 8.32 12.90 9.27
C LEU A 60 9.84 13.02 9.46
N SER A 61 10.30 13.15 10.70
CA SER A 61 11.73 13.16 11.05
C SER A 61 12.38 11.77 11.00
N ASP A 62 11.57 10.71 10.99
CA ASP A 62 12.08 9.34 11.00
C ASP A 62 12.58 8.96 9.61
N ALA A 63 13.57 8.06 9.56
CA ALA A 63 13.96 7.46 8.29
C ALA A 63 12.86 6.52 7.79
N PRO A 64 12.55 6.49 6.48
CA PRO A 64 11.65 5.50 5.91
C PRO A 64 12.08 4.07 6.29
N PRO A 65 11.13 3.17 6.59
CA PRO A 65 11.42 1.76 6.75
C PRO A 65 12.27 1.19 5.60
N ASN A 66 13.34 0.48 5.93
CA ASN A 66 14.34 -0.04 5.00
C ASN A 66 15.13 1.03 4.20
N GLY A 67 15.02 2.31 4.57
CA GLY A 67 15.73 3.41 3.90
C GLY A 67 15.24 3.70 2.48
N ILE A 68 14.07 3.18 2.09
CA ILE A 68 13.52 3.32 0.73
C ILE A 68 12.20 4.06 0.78
N GLY A 69 12.03 5.04 -0.12
CA GLY A 69 10.79 5.78 -0.32
C GLY A 69 10.61 6.97 0.62
N TYR A 70 9.37 7.31 0.99
CA TYR A 70 9.07 8.49 1.81
C TYR A 70 7.98 8.25 2.86
N ILE A 71 7.93 9.14 3.85
CA ILE A 71 6.88 9.18 4.88
C ILE A 71 5.99 10.39 4.59
N SER A 72 4.69 10.16 4.41
CA SER A 72 3.72 11.23 4.18
C SER A 72 3.43 12.04 5.46
N PRO A 73 2.83 13.23 5.35
CA PRO A 73 2.43 14.02 6.52
C PRO A 73 1.49 13.29 7.49
N GLY A 74 0.74 12.28 7.02
CA GLY A 74 -0.10 11.41 7.84
C GLY A 74 0.67 10.28 8.56
N GLY A 75 1.98 10.19 8.38
CA GLY A 75 2.83 9.15 8.96
C GLY A 75 2.72 7.80 8.26
N HIS A 76 2.32 7.77 6.99
CA HIS A 76 2.27 6.56 6.18
C HIS A 76 3.54 6.43 5.34
N HIS A 77 4.06 5.20 5.22
CA HIS A 77 5.27 4.92 4.47
C HIS A 77 4.94 4.37 3.08
N PHE A 78 5.50 5.00 2.05
CA PHE A 78 5.40 4.57 0.66
C PHE A 78 6.78 4.24 0.11
N LYS A 79 6.86 3.25 -0.78
CA LYS A 79 8.12 2.85 -1.45
C LYS A 79 8.51 3.70 -2.66
N CYS A 80 7.61 4.56 -3.15
CA CYS A 80 7.90 5.52 -4.21
C CYS A 80 8.60 6.77 -3.68
N ASP A 81 9.02 7.65 -4.59
CA ASP A 81 9.53 8.98 -4.24
C ASP A 81 8.41 9.92 -3.76
N ASP A 82 8.80 10.94 -2.99
CA ASP A 82 7.88 11.97 -2.50
C ASP A 82 7.36 12.81 -3.69
N PRO A 83 6.04 12.78 -3.98
CA PRO A 83 5.48 13.52 -5.11
C PRO A 83 5.67 15.02 -4.98
N ALA A 84 5.83 15.56 -3.76
CA ALA A 84 6.08 16.99 -3.54
C ALA A 84 7.52 17.41 -3.88
N LYS A 85 8.45 16.47 -3.97
CA LYS A 85 9.87 16.72 -4.25
C LYS A 85 10.29 16.35 -5.68
N ARG A 86 9.36 15.82 -6.47
CA ARG A 86 9.62 15.42 -7.84
C ARG A 86 9.53 16.63 -8.76
N GLU A 87 10.63 16.92 -9.44
CA GLU A 87 10.68 17.92 -10.52
C GLU A 87 10.17 17.34 -11.85
N ASN A 88 10.08 16.00 -11.95
CA ASN A 88 9.77 15.25 -13.15
C ASN A 88 8.45 14.46 -12.99
N GLU A 89 7.72 14.30 -14.09
CA GLU A 89 6.40 13.65 -14.16
C GLU A 89 6.43 12.11 -14.11
N ASP A 90 7.54 11.51 -13.67
CA ASP A 90 7.70 10.05 -13.61
C ASP A 90 7.85 9.57 -12.16
N CYS A 91 6.91 8.75 -11.69
CA CYS A 91 7.05 8.04 -10.42
C CYS A 91 7.79 6.71 -10.64
N ILE A 92 8.95 6.52 -10.02
CA ILE A 92 9.65 5.24 -10.06
C ILE A 92 9.02 4.31 -9.02
N LEU A 93 7.84 3.79 -9.34
CA LEU A 93 7.34 2.60 -8.67
C LEU A 93 7.98 1.38 -9.33
N HIS A 94 8.47 0.46 -8.51
CA HIS A 94 9.03 -0.82 -8.97
C HIS A 94 10.20 -0.66 -9.95
N LYS A 95 11.40 -0.32 -9.46
CA LYS A 95 12.56 -1.10 -9.95
C LYS A 95 12.33 -2.53 -9.50
N THR A 96 11.61 -3.30 -10.31
CA THR A 96 11.65 -4.75 -10.26
C THR A 96 13.12 -5.13 -10.24
N ASN A 97 13.48 -5.91 -9.22
CA ASN A 97 14.74 -6.65 -9.21
C ASN A 97 14.81 -7.43 -10.53
N LYS A 98 15.59 -6.93 -11.48
CA LYS A 98 16.13 -7.72 -12.58
C LYS A 98 17.64 -7.59 -12.54
#